data_AF-A0A7L0X4W2-F1
#
_entry.id   AF-A0A7L0X4W2-F1
#
_cell.length_a   1.000
_cell.length_b   1.000
_cell.length_c   1.000
_cell.angle_alpha   90.00
_cell.angle_beta   90.00
_cell.angle_gamma   90.00
#
_symmetry.space_group_name_H-M   'P 1'
#
loop_
_entity.id
_entity.type
_entity.pdbx_description
1 polymer ?
#
loop_
_entity_poly.entity_id
_entity_poly.type
_entity_poly.pdbx_seq_one_letter_code
_entity_poly.pdbx_strand_id
1 'polypeptide(L)'
;GRDATRAFATGDFSESGLVDDVSALSPQELLSIQGWLSFYREHYEPVGKLVGRFYDENGAPTEALREAEAAIEEALKLQAESEQRKQQFPPCNSEWSSAKGTRFWCSTESGGVSRGWAGVPRRLYRPGSRGSGCVCVRSTGPPWGHPPSSQHSDRGDLDNPHLQEYQGCPPLAQQCVLPG
;
A
#
# COMPACT_ATOMS: atom_id res chain seq x y z
N GLY A 1 -11.64 -23.04 -24.55
CA GLY A 1 -10.78 -22.27 -23.63
C GLY A 1 -11.23 -22.57 -22.21
N ARG A 2 -10.30 -22.57 -21.25
CA ARG A 2 -10.59 -22.70 -19.81
C ARG A 2 -10.31 -21.35 -19.15
N ASP A 3 -11.09 -21.00 -18.15
CA ASP A 3 -10.81 -19.80 -17.35
C ASP A 3 -9.60 -20.07 -16.45
N ALA A 4 -8.55 -19.26 -16.60
CA ALA A 4 -7.31 -19.33 -15.86
C ALA A 4 -7.08 -18.08 -14.99
N THR A 5 -8.12 -17.27 -14.75
CA THR A 5 -8.02 -15.96 -14.09
C THR A 5 -7.26 -16.04 -12.76
N ARG A 6 -7.55 -17.04 -11.92
CA ARG A 6 -6.86 -17.22 -10.63
C ARG A 6 -5.37 -17.58 -10.77
N ALA A 7 -4.99 -18.30 -11.81
CA ALA A 7 -3.60 -18.69 -12.06
C ALA A 7 -2.71 -17.48 -12.35
N PHE A 8 -3.26 -16.44 -13.00
CA PHE A 8 -2.55 -15.17 -13.20
C PHE A 8 -2.25 -14.41 -11.90
N ALA A 9 -3.06 -14.60 -10.87
CA ALA A 9 -2.84 -14.01 -9.56
C ALA A 9 -1.85 -14.82 -8.72
N THR A 10 -2.01 -16.14 -8.72
CA THR A 10 -1.30 -17.07 -7.81
C THR A 10 0.00 -17.64 -8.40
N GLY A 11 0.15 -17.60 -9.72
CA GLY A 11 1.24 -18.25 -10.45
C GLY A 11 1.08 -19.77 -10.61
N ASP A 12 0.00 -20.37 -10.11
CA ASP A 12 -0.25 -21.81 -10.22
C ASP A 12 -1.05 -22.14 -11.49
N PHE A 13 -0.33 -22.53 -12.54
CA PHE A 13 -0.91 -22.98 -13.82
C PHE A 13 -1.08 -24.51 -13.92
N SER A 14 -0.99 -25.24 -12.80
CA SER A 14 -1.33 -26.67 -12.75
C SER A 14 -2.84 -26.90 -12.89
N GLU A 15 -3.27 -28.13 -13.17
CA GLU A 15 -4.71 -28.44 -13.31
C GLU A 15 -5.54 -28.05 -12.07
N SER A 16 -4.94 -28.14 -10.88
CA SER A 16 -5.51 -27.73 -9.60
C SER A 16 -5.54 -26.21 -9.41
N GLY A 17 -4.63 -25.47 -10.04
CA GLY A 17 -4.56 -24.00 -9.96
C GLY A 17 -5.44 -23.28 -10.97
N LEU A 18 -5.86 -23.97 -12.05
CA LEU A 18 -6.78 -23.48 -13.08
C LEU A 18 -8.24 -23.45 -12.58
N VAL A 19 -8.49 -22.70 -11.52
CA VAL A 19 -9.81 -22.47 -10.92
C VAL A 19 -10.29 -21.08 -11.29
N ASP A 20 -11.59 -20.94 -11.55
CA ASP A 20 -12.22 -19.67 -11.95
C ASP A 20 -12.61 -18.79 -10.75
N ASP A 21 -12.75 -19.37 -9.56
CA ASP A 21 -13.13 -18.68 -8.34
C ASP A 21 -12.00 -17.81 -7.76
N VAL A 22 -12.26 -16.50 -7.71
CA VAL A 22 -11.38 -15.44 -7.22
C VAL A 22 -11.80 -14.86 -5.88
N SER A 23 -12.91 -15.33 -5.29
CA SER A 23 -13.49 -14.76 -4.06
C SER A 23 -12.58 -14.84 -2.83
N ALA A 24 -11.64 -15.80 -2.83
CA ALA A 24 -10.68 -16.01 -1.76
C ALA A 24 -9.34 -15.29 -1.96
N LEU A 25 -9.20 -14.49 -3.03
CA LEU A 25 -7.95 -13.77 -3.32
C LEU A 25 -7.81 -12.54 -2.42
N SER A 26 -6.57 -12.25 -2.04
CA SER A 26 -6.22 -11.02 -1.34
C SER A 26 -6.36 -9.79 -2.26
N PRO A 27 -6.48 -8.57 -1.69
CA PRO A 27 -6.49 -7.34 -2.49
C PRO A 27 -5.30 -7.23 -3.46
N GLN A 28 -4.11 -7.66 -3.04
CA GLN A 28 -2.90 -7.61 -3.87
C GLN A 28 -2.98 -8.58 -5.07
N GLU A 29 -3.58 -9.75 -4.89
CA GLU A 29 -3.81 -10.73 -5.95
C GLU A 29 -4.90 -10.26 -6.94
N LEU A 30 -5.97 -9.63 -6.44
CA LEU A 30 -6.99 -9.00 -7.28
C LEU A 30 -6.41 -7.86 -8.14
N LEU A 31 -5.51 -7.05 -7.57
CA LEU A 31 -4.77 -6.04 -8.33
C LEU A 31 -3.86 -6.65 -9.41
N SER A 32 -3.30 -7.85 -9.16
CA SER A 32 -2.56 -8.60 -10.18
C SER A 32 -3.46 -8.99 -11.35
N ILE A 33 -4.67 -9.50 -11.08
CA ILE A 33 -5.67 -9.80 -12.12
C ILE A 33 -6.00 -8.55 -12.93
N GLN A 34 -6.25 -7.42 -12.27
CA GLN A 34 -6.51 -6.15 -12.95
C GLN A 34 -5.34 -5.72 -13.85
N GLY A 35 -4.10 -5.93 -13.40
CA GLY A 35 -2.89 -5.70 -14.19
C GLY A 35 -2.86 -6.55 -15.47
N TRP A 36 -3.08 -7.86 -15.33
CA TRP A 36 -3.16 -8.77 -16.47
C TRP A 36 -4.30 -8.42 -17.42
N LEU A 37 -5.49 -8.09 -16.90
CA LEU A 37 -6.63 -7.67 -17.72
C LEU A 37 -6.30 -6.43 -18.54
N SER A 38 -5.62 -5.45 -17.93
CA SER A 38 -5.18 -4.23 -18.61
C SER A 38 -4.15 -4.54 -19.69
N PHE A 39 -3.14 -5.36 -19.38
CA PHE A 39 -2.14 -5.82 -20.32
C PHE A 39 -2.79 -6.51 -21.54
N TYR A 40 -3.68 -7.47 -21.34
CA TYR A 40 -4.31 -8.18 -22.44
C TYR A 40 -5.22 -7.28 -23.29
N ARG A 41 -5.95 -6.35 -22.68
CA ARG A 41 -6.79 -5.38 -23.42
C ARG A 41 -5.96 -4.41 -24.28
N GLU A 42 -4.77 -4.05 -23.82
CA GLU A 42 -3.87 -3.16 -24.56
C GLU A 42 -3.12 -3.87 -25.70
N HIS A 43 -2.83 -5.16 -25.54
CA HIS A 43 -1.94 -5.89 -26.45
C HIS A 43 -2.66 -6.89 -27.38
N TYR A 44 -3.94 -7.19 -27.14
CA TYR A 44 -4.69 -8.19 -27.90
C TYR A 44 -6.12 -7.76 -28.18
N GLU A 45 -6.62 -8.14 -29.35
CA GLU A 45 -8.02 -7.92 -29.74
C GLU A 45 -8.94 -8.97 -29.08
N PRO A 46 -9.95 -8.57 -28.28
CA PRO A 46 -10.89 -9.50 -27.69
C PRO A 46 -11.78 -10.15 -28.77
N VAL A 47 -11.76 -11.49 -28.84
CA VAL A 47 -12.55 -12.25 -29.84
C VAL A 47 -13.91 -12.73 -29.32
N GLY A 48 -14.21 -12.51 -28.03
CA GLY A 48 -15.47 -12.91 -27.42
C GLY A 48 -15.39 -13.00 -25.90
N LYS A 49 -16.46 -13.52 -25.29
CA LYS A 49 -16.56 -13.78 -23.85
C LYS A 49 -16.59 -15.29 -23.61
N LEU A 50 -15.98 -15.74 -22.52
CA LEU A 50 -16.03 -17.14 -22.11
C LEU A 50 -17.28 -17.38 -21.26
N VAL A 51 -18.20 -18.23 -21.75
CA VAL A 51 -19.35 -18.70 -20.98
C VAL A 51 -18.85 -19.52 -19.78
N GLY A 52 -19.29 -19.17 -18.58
CA GLY A 52 -18.83 -19.77 -17.33
C GLY A 52 -19.12 -18.89 -16.11
N ARG A 53 -18.19 -18.85 -15.15
CA ARG A 53 -18.40 -18.12 -13.89
C ARG A 53 -18.72 -16.64 -14.08
N PHE A 54 -18.05 -15.95 -15.00
CA PHE A 54 -18.15 -14.49 -15.15
C PHE A 54 -19.17 -14.04 -16.20
N TYR A 55 -19.47 -14.88 -17.20
CA TYR A 55 -20.45 -14.58 -18.24
C TYR A 55 -21.37 -15.76 -18.50
N ASP A 56 -22.66 -15.51 -18.66
CA ASP A 56 -23.64 -16.55 -19.00
C ASP A 56 -23.64 -16.90 -20.50
N GLU A 57 -24.55 -17.79 -20.91
CA GLU A 57 -24.70 -18.26 -22.30
C GLU A 57 -25.04 -17.12 -23.29
N ASN A 58 -25.60 -16.01 -22.80
CA ASN A 58 -25.92 -14.82 -23.58
C ASN A 58 -24.77 -13.79 -23.57
N GLY A 59 -23.67 -14.09 -22.88
CA GLY A 59 -22.56 -13.17 -22.65
C GLY A 59 -22.89 -12.05 -21.66
N ALA A 60 -23.96 -12.19 -20.87
CA ALA A 60 -24.32 -11.23 -19.83
C ALA A 60 -23.45 -11.46 -18.57
N PRO A 61 -23.08 -10.38 -17.86
CA PRO A 61 -22.29 -10.49 -16.63
C PRO A 61 -23.08 -11.22 -15.53
N THR A 62 -22.45 -12.21 -14.92
CA THR A 62 -22.99 -12.93 -13.76
C THR A 62 -22.78 -12.12 -12.47
N GLU A 63 -23.35 -12.60 -11.37
CA GLU A 63 -23.10 -11.98 -10.06
C GLU A 63 -21.63 -12.12 -9.62
N ALA A 64 -21.01 -13.27 -9.89
CA ALA A 64 -19.60 -13.49 -9.56
C ALA A 64 -18.66 -12.49 -10.28
N LEU A 65 -19.00 -12.03 -11.48
CA LEU A 65 -18.25 -10.97 -12.16
C LEU A 65 -18.40 -9.62 -11.44
N ARG A 66 -19.64 -9.25 -11.07
CA ARG A 66 -19.89 -8.00 -10.35
C ARG A 66 -19.18 -7.96 -9.01
N GLU A 67 -19.19 -9.07 -8.27
CA GLU A 67 -18.47 -9.21 -7.00
C GLU A 67 -16.95 -9.07 -7.19
N ALA A 68 -16.39 -9.72 -8.22
CA ALA A 68 -14.96 -9.60 -8.53
C ALA A 68 -14.56 -8.17 -8.94
N GLU A 69 -15.35 -7.51 -9.79
CA GLU A 69 -15.13 -6.13 -10.21
C GLU A 69 -15.22 -5.16 -9.02
N ALA A 70 -16.21 -5.33 -8.14
CA ALA A 70 -16.34 -4.53 -6.92
C ALA A 70 -15.16 -4.72 -5.96
N ALA A 71 -14.70 -5.96 -5.76
CA ALA A 71 -13.54 -6.25 -4.93
C ALA A 71 -12.24 -5.66 -5.51
N ILE A 72 -12.09 -5.66 -6.84
CA ILE A 72 -10.97 -4.98 -7.52
C ILE A 72 -11.05 -3.46 -7.33
N GLU A 73 -12.23 -2.86 -7.47
CA GLU A 73 -12.40 -1.41 -7.24
C GLU A 73 -12.03 -1.02 -5.79
N GLU A 74 -12.47 -1.81 -4.81
CA GLU A 74 -12.10 -1.61 -3.41
C GLU A 74 -10.59 -1.75 -3.21
N ALA A 75 -9.96 -2.77 -3.80
CA ALA A 75 -8.51 -2.96 -3.72
C ALA A 75 -7.73 -1.78 -4.33
N LEU A 76 -8.19 -1.21 -5.44
CA LEU A 76 -7.61 -0.02 -6.06
C LEU A 76 -7.71 1.21 -5.16
N LYS A 77 -8.88 1.42 -4.52
CA LYS A 77 -9.06 2.50 -3.52
C LYS A 77 -8.08 2.34 -2.36
N LEU A 78 -8.01 1.15 -1.77
CA LEU A 78 -7.10 0.87 -0.66
C LEU A 78 -5.63 1.07 -1.04
N GLN A 79 -5.25 0.69 -2.27
CA GLN A 79 -3.91 0.93 -2.80
C GLN A 79 -3.62 2.43 -2.93
N ALA A 80 -4.53 3.20 -3.52
CA ALA A 80 -4.37 4.65 -3.69
C ALA A 80 -4.24 5.37 -2.35
N GLU A 81 -5.07 5.02 -1.36
CA GLU A 81 -4.96 5.56 -0.02
C GLU A 81 -3.64 5.15 0.67
N SER A 82 -3.20 3.90 0.48
CA SER A 82 -1.93 3.41 1.02
C SER A 82 -0.75 4.20 0.46
N GLU A 83 -0.74 4.45 -0.86
CA GLU A 83 0.31 5.24 -1.50
C GLU A 83 0.26 6.70 -1.05
N GLN A 84 -0.91 7.32 -0.93
CA GLN A 84 -1.02 8.68 -0.39
C GLN A 84 -0.49 8.77 1.05
N ARG A 85 -0.85 7.81 1.91
CA ARG A 85 -0.32 7.72 3.27
C ARG A 85 1.19 7.50 3.29
N LYS A 86 1.74 6.73 2.35
CA LYS A 86 3.18 6.49 2.21
C LYS A 86 3.92 7.75 1.75
N GLN A 87 3.30 8.60 0.93
CA GLN A 87 3.87 9.90 0.57
C GLN A 87 3.93 10.85 1.78
N GLN A 88 2.88 10.87 2.60
CA GLN A 88 2.83 11.68 3.81
C GLN A 88 3.76 11.15 4.93
N PHE A 89 3.72 9.83 5.16
CA PHE A 89 4.41 9.13 6.23
C PHE A 89 5.19 7.92 5.70
N PRO A 90 6.26 8.15 4.94
CA PRO A 90 7.08 7.08 4.40
C PRO A 90 7.71 6.25 5.53
N PRO A 91 7.79 4.92 5.41
CA PRO A 91 8.49 4.09 6.39
C PRO A 91 9.92 4.55 6.63
N CYS A 92 10.38 4.48 7.88
CA CYS A 92 11.78 4.72 8.22
C CYS A 92 12.69 3.69 7.55
N ASN A 93 13.94 4.07 7.32
CA ASN A 93 14.99 3.08 7.16
C ASN A 93 15.28 2.45 8.54
N SER A 94 15.63 1.16 8.56
CA SER A 94 15.86 0.44 9.81
C SER A 94 16.97 -0.58 9.70
N GLU A 95 17.75 -0.73 10.76
CA GLU A 95 18.69 -1.82 10.95
C GLU A 95 18.49 -2.41 12.35
N TRP A 96 18.73 -3.71 12.49
CA TRP A 96 18.69 -4.39 13.78
C TRP A 96 19.95 -5.22 13.97
N SER A 97 20.46 -5.22 15.19
CA SER A 97 21.50 -6.15 15.61
C SER A 97 21.28 -6.57 17.07
N SER A 98 21.64 -7.79 17.42
CA SER A 98 21.56 -8.28 18.80
C SER A 98 22.37 -7.45 19.80
N ALA A 99 23.49 -6.87 19.37
CA ALA A 99 24.38 -6.10 20.24
C ALA A 99 23.90 -4.65 20.48
N LYS A 100 23.18 -4.03 19.53
CA LYS A 100 22.82 -2.60 19.56
C LYS A 100 21.31 -2.33 19.61
N GLY A 101 20.48 -3.36 19.42
CA GLY A 101 19.04 -3.21 19.25
C GLY A 101 18.65 -2.72 17.87
N THR A 102 17.53 -2.00 17.78
CA THR A 102 16.98 -1.46 16.53
C THR A 102 17.35 0.00 16.36
N ARG A 103 17.90 0.36 15.20
CA ARG A 103 18.09 1.75 14.81
C ARG A 103 17.15 2.10 13.66
N PHE A 104 16.46 3.23 13.81
CA PHE A 104 15.67 3.87 12.77
C PHE A 104 16.33 5.16 12.32
N TRP A 105 16.25 5.49 11.03
CA TRP A 105 16.64 6.80 10.54
C TRP A 105 15.80 7.25 9.35
N CYS A 106 15.78 8.56 9.17
CA CYS A 106 15.11 9.25 8.09
C CYS A 106 16.12 10.01 7.24
N SER A 107 15.99 9.87 5.94
CA SER A 107 16.78 10.60 4.94
C SER A 107 15.85 11.10 3.84
N THR A 108 16.39 11.77 2.83
CA THR A 108 15.63 12.15 1.62
C THR A 108 15.11 10.95 0.83
N GLU A 109 15.57 9.74 1.18
CA GLU A 109 15.14 8.47 0.60
C GLU A 109 14.81 7.47 1.73
N SER A 110 13.52 7.28 2.01
CA SER A 110 13.09 6.28 3.00
C SER A 110 11.77 5.66 2.55
N GLY A 111 11.61 4.36 2.79
CA GLY A 111 10.38 3.64 2.45
C GLY A 111 10.05 3.64 0.95
N GLY A 112 11.06 3.77 0.09
CA GLY A 112 10.88 3.85 -1.37
C GLY A 112 10.34 5.19 -1.87
N VAL A 113 10.37 6.24 -1.05
CA VAL A 113 9.92 7.59 -1.43
C VAL A 113 11.12 8.55 -1.42
N SER A 114 11.37 9.19 -2.56
CA SER A 114 12.35 10.29 -2.70
C SER A 114 11.68 11.64 -2.49
N ARG A 115 12.27 12.50 -1.66
CA ARG A 115 11.67 13.76 -1.18
C ARG A 115 12.74 14.78 -0.79
N GLY A 116 12.37 16.07 -0.80
CA GLY A 116 13.27 17.19 -0.47
C GLY A 116 13.56 17.41 1.02
N TRP A 117 13.15 16.50 1.91
CA TRP A 117 13.35 16.61 3.35
C TRP A 117 13.62 15.24 3.97
N ALA A 118 14.49 15.18 4.97
CA ALA A 118 14.79 13.93 5.68
C ALA A 118 13.67 13.57 6.67
N GLY A 119 13.41 14.49 7.60
CA GLY A 119 12.40 14.35 8.65
C GLY A 119 12.94 13.61 9.87
N VAL A 120 12.03 13.24 10.77
CA VAL A 120 12.36 12.60 12.04
C VAL A 120 11.57 11.30 12.22
N PRO A 121 12.16 10.25 12.84
CA PRO A 121 11.45 9.02 13.12
C PRO A 121 10.32 9.24 14.13
N ARG A 122 9.13 8.72 13.84
CA ARG A 122 7.98 8.66 14.75
C ARG A 122 7.28 7.31 14.66
N ARG A 123 6.63 6.92 15.75
CA ARG A 123 5.71 5.78 15.78
C ARG A 123 4.36 6.27 15.27
N LEU A 124 3.87 5.71 14.16
CA LEU A 124 2.51 5.96 13.68
C LEU A 124 1.59 4.84 14.15
N TYR A 125 0.58 5.20 14.94
CA TYR A 125 -0.48 4.27 15.33
C TYR A 125 -1.52 4.17 14.21
N ARG A 126 -1.91 2.95 13.85
CA ARG A 126 -3.04 2.72 12.95
C ARG A 126 -4.18 2.07 13.73
N PRO A 127 -5.39 2.66 13.71
CA PRO A 127 -6.56 2.02 14.29
C PRO A 127 -6.72 0.59 13.75
N GLY A 128 -6.91 -0.38 14.64
CA GLY A 128 -7.08 -1.78 14.27
C GLY A 128 -5.79 -2.59 14.04
N SER A 129 -4.60 -1.99 14.04
CA SER A 129 -3.34 -2.74 14.00
C SER A 129 -2.79 -3.01 15.40
N ARG A 130 -2.21 -4.21 15.61
CA ARG A 130 -1.57 -4.59 16.89
C ARG A 130 -0.20 -3.92 17.13
N GLY A 131 0.25 -3.05 16.23
CA GLY A 131 1.57 -2.41 16.31
C GLY A 131 1.59 -1.02 15.68
N SER A 132 2.62 -0.26 16.05
CA SER A 132 2.97 1.03 15.45
C SER A 132 4.17 0.85 14.54
N GLY A 133 4.10 1.35 13.29
CA GLY A 133 5.26 1.36 12.39
C GLY A 133 6.10 2.62 12.57
N CYS A 134 7.41 2.53 12.30
CA CYS A 134 8.25 3.73 12.20
C CYS A 134 7.96 4.44 10.88
N VAL A 135 7.67 5.73 10.94
CA VAL A 135 7.53 6.61 9.77
C VAL A 135 8.41 7.84 9.90
N CYS A 136 8.83 8.37 8.77
CA CYS A 136 9.53 9.65 8.69
C CYS A 136 8.51 10.78 8.61
N VAL A 137 8.66 11.74 9.52
CA VAL A 137 7.74 12.87 9.66
C VAL A 137 8.48 14.15 9.36
N ARG A 138 7.93 14.96 8.46
CA ARG A 138 8.46 16.27 8.16
C ARG A 138 8.34 17.16 9.40
N SER A 139 9.45 17.76 9.80
CA SER A 139 9.53 18.58 11.02
C SER A 139 9.50 20.09 10.78
N THR A 140 9.41 20.52 9.51
CA THR A 140 9.44 21.94 9.12
C THR A 140 8.47 22.25 7.98
N GLY A 141 7.98 23.49 7.93
CA GLY A 141 7.09 24.00 6.90
C GLY A 141 5.60 23.67 7.09
N PRO A 142 4.74 23.89 6.08
CA PRO A 142 3.31 23.62 6.14
C PRO A 142 3.04 22.13 6.41
N PRO A 143 2.00 21.76 7.18
CA PRO A 143 1.51 20.38 7.26
C PRO A 143 1.11 19.83 5.88
N TRP A 144 1.06 18.50 5.75
CA TRP A 144 0.69 17.85 4.50
C TRP A 144 -0.74 18.25 4.09
N GLY A 145 -0.95 18.45 2.79
CA GLY A 145 -2.25 18.88 2.25
C GLY A 145 -2.65 20.33 2.56
N HIS A 146 -1.81 21.10 3.28
CA HIS A 146 -2.08 22.51 3.56
C HIS A 146 -1.32 23.42 2.59
N PRO A 147 -1.97 24.47 2.03
CA PRO A 147 -1.30 25.38 1.13
C PRO A 147 -0.34 26.32 1.90
N PRO A 148 0.76 26.78 1.26
CA PRO A 148 1.78 27.63 1.89
C PRO A 148 1.27 28.97 2.46
N SER A 149 0.10 29.43 2.02
CA SER A 149 -0.52 30.69 2.46
C SER A 149 -1.36 30.55 3.73
N SER A 150 -1.52 29.33 4.27
CA SER A 150 -2.26 29.11 5.51
C SER A 150 -1.41 29.46 6.72
N GLN A 151 -2.03 30.02 7.76
CA GLN A 151 -1.32 30.21 9.03
C GLN A 151 -1.12 28.86 9.72
N HIS A 152 0.13 28.42 9.84
CA HIS A 152 0.51 27.17 10.50
C HIS A 152 1.76 27.36 11.36
N SER A 153 1.99 26.43 12.29
CA SER A 153 3.11 26.47 13.24
C SER A 153 4.50 26.23 12.62
N ASP A 154 4.56 25.95 11.30
CA ASP A 154 5.77 25.58 10.55
C ASP A 154 6.48 24.32 11.07
N ARG A 155 5.74 23.44 11.76
CA ARG A 155 6.23 22.19 12.36
C ARG A 155 6.03 20.97 11.46
N GLY A 156 5.76 21.16 10.17
CA GLY A 156 5.45 20.09 9.24
C GLY A 156 4.28 19.25 9.73
N ASP A 157 4.49 17.95 9.86
CA ASP A 157 3.47 16.96 10.18
C ASP A 157 3.55 16.46 11.65
N LEU A 158 4.37 17.11 12.50
CA LEU A 158 4.62 16.70 13.88
C LEU A 158 3.39 16.75 14.79
N ASP A 159 2.43 17.61 14.48
CA ASP A 159 1.24 17.82 15.31
C ASP A 159 0.11 16.80 15.00
N ASN A 160 0.38 15.77 14.18
CA ASN A 160 -0.58 14.71 13.89
C ASN A 160 -0.84 13.85 15.15
N PRO A 161 -2.11 13.68 15.58
CA PRO A 161 -2.46 13.03 16.85
C PRO A 161 -2.17 11.52 16.89
N HIS A 162 -1.90 10.89 15.74
CA HIS A 162 -1.55 9.47 15.65
C HIS A 162 -0.04 9.20 15.73
N LEU A 163 0.77 10.25 15.86
CA LEU A 163 2.21 10.15 16.00
C LEU A 163 2.62 10.11 17.47
N GLN A 164 3.62 9.29 17.77
CA GLN A 164 4.27 9.24 19.06
C GLN A 164 5.79 9.29 18.91
N GLU A 165 6.44 10.04 19.80
CA GLU A 165 7.90 10.07 19.89
C GLU A 165 8.47 8.77 20.47
N TYR A 166 9.69 8.44 20.10
CA TYR A 166 10.43 7.36 20.72
C TYR A 166 11.04 7.82 22.05
N GLN A 167 10.79 7.08 23.12
CA GLN A 167 11.41 7.37 24.42
C GLN A 167 12.94 7.27 24.32
N GLY A 168 13.65 8.22 24.91
CA GLY A 168 15.12 8.26 24.91
C GLY A 168 15.77 8.80 23.64
N CYS A 169 14.97 9.18 22.62
CA CYS A 169 15.49 9.80 21.39
C CYS A 169 15.18 11.31 21.37
N PRO A 170 16.14 12.17 20.97
CA PRO A 170 15.86 13.59 20.85
C PRO A 170 14.71 13.86 19.86
N PRO A 171 13.73 14.73 20.20
CA PRO A 171 12.55 14.94 19.38
C PRO A 171 12.84 15.28 17.92
N LEU A 172 13.91 16.05 17.67
CA LEU A 172 14.27 16.50 16.32
C LEU A 172 15.41 15.70 15.68
N ALA A 173 15.83 14.57 16.27
CA ALA A 173 16.88 13.74 15.68
C ALA A 173 16.36 13.01 14.44
N GLN A 174 17.20 12.97 13.39
CA GLN A 174 16.92 12.21 12.17
C GLN A 174 17.13 10.70 12.34
N GLN A 175 17.68 10.27 13.49
CA GLN A 175 17.87 8.87 13.84
C GLN A 175 17.51 8.60 15.30
N CYS A 176 17.12 7.36 15.58
CA CYS A 176 16.78 6.88 16.91
C CYS A 176 17.28 5.45 17.08
N VAL A 177 17.91 5.15 18.21
CA VAL A 177 18.41 3.81 18.56
C VAL A 177 17.64 3.34 19.79
N LEU A 178 16.93 2.22 19.64
CA LEU A 178 16.22 1.56 20.72
C LEU A 178 17.05 0.36 21.17
N PRO A 179 17.43 0.29 22.46
CA PRO A 179 18.14 -0.87 22.99
C PRO A 179 17.28 -2.14 22.83
N GLY A 180 17.96 -3.26 22.59
CA GLY A 180 17.35 -4.59 22.43
C GLY A 180 16.99 -5.24 23.75
#